data_AF-A0A848XBH7-F1
#
_entry.id   AF-A0A848XBH7-F1
#
_cell.length_a   1.000
_cell.length_b   1.000
_cell.length_c   1.000
_cell.angle_alpha   90.00
_cell.angle_beta   90.00
_cell.angle_gamma   90.00
#
_symmetry.space_group_name_H-M   'P 1'
#
loop_
_entity.id
_entity.type
_entity.pdbx_description
1 polymer ?
#
loop_
_entity_poly.entity_id
_entity_poly.type
_entity_poly.pdbx_seq_one_letter_code
_entity_poly.pdbx_strand_id
1 'polypeptide(L)'
;MLVGRTLFIGLSLSTLACASTGSPPAVQPTTATTVTAAVDTVVQTDTIVVERQNTELEARVARLEIMLLERNARIVDLTGTLAETRQEVVRNLAKLQSQASRAEAASGLAEAEIALQSIARMSGAQELPSYSEATAALEEGSQAFAAENFGGALYLATQARSLAASARSRLDPGSAGELRPGETVFATRVPLRTIDQRANVRQGPGLEHGVVATLDAATPVVGQSYTDEWVRIEDDEGREGWIFHTLVMARSP
;
A
#
# COMPACT_ATOMS: atom_id res chain seq x y z
N MET A 1 14.00 -14.05 -48.17
CA MET A 1 13.49 -15.44 -48.01
C MET A 1 12.47 -15.40 -46.88
N LEU A 2 11.17 -15.26 -47.18
CA LEU A 2 10.19 -16.36 -47.31
C LEU A 2 10.24 -17.26 -46.06
N VAL A 3 9.22 -17.40 -45.21
CA VAL A 3 7.82 -17.87 -45.43
C VAL A 3 7.13 -17.67 -44.05
N GLY A 4 5.90 -17.18 -43.84
CA GLY A 4 4.67 -17.21 -44.63
C GLY A 4 3.78 -18.40 -44.23
N ARG A 5 2.93 -18.29 -43.20
CA ARG A 5 1.79 -19.23 -43.05
C ARG A 5 0.65 -18.68 -42.19
N THR A 6 -0.22 -17.95 -42.88
CA THR A 6 -1.65 -17.90 -42.63
C THR A 6 -2.27 -19.27 -42.93
N LEU A 7 -3.24 -19.73 -42.12
CA LEU A 7 -4.17 -20.78 -42.54
C LEU A 7 -5.59 -20.44 -42.10
N PHE A 8 -6.47 -20.56 -43.09
CA PHE A 8 -7.88 -20.21 -43.17
C PHE A 8 -8.80 -21.24 -42.48
N ILE A 9 -9.90 -20.71 -41.92
CA ILE A 9 -11.32 -21.10 -42.06
C ILE A 9 -11.70 -22.59 -42.02
N GLY A 10 -12.58 -22.93 -41.07
CA GLY A 10 -13.46 -24.10 -41.10
C GLY A 10 -14.89 -23.72 -40.73
N LEU A 11 -15.63 -23.20 -41.71
CA LEU A 11 -17.08 -22.94 -41.68
C LEU A 11 -17.81 -24.29 -41.89
N SER A 12 -18.46 -24.85 -40.87
CA SER A 12 -19.29 -26.04 -40.99
C SER A 12 -20.77 -25.65 -41.16
N LEU A 13 -21.22 -25.75 -42.40
CA LEU A 13 -22.60 -25.59 -42.85
C LEU A 13 -23.27 -26.97 -42.78
N SER A 14 -24.25 -27.16 -41.89
CA SER A 14 -25.09 -28.36 -41.85
C SER A 14 -26.52 -28.00 -42.26
N THR A 15 -26.87 -28.38 -43.49
CA THR A 15 -28.23 -28.39 -44.02
C THR A 15 -28.95 -29.67 -43.64
N LEU A 16 -30.18 -29.59 -43.12
CA LEU A 16 -31.17 -30.67 -43.29
C LEU A 16 -32.61 -30.15 -43.22
N ALA A 17 -33.28 -30.35 -44.36
CA ALA A 17 -34.66 -30.84 -44.56
C ALA A 17 -35.89 -30.02 -44.11
N CYS A 18 -36.75 -29.79 -45.10
CA CYS A 18 -38.11 -29.25 -45.04
C CYS A 18 -39.17 -30.30 -44.63
N ALA A 19 -40.35 -29.75 -44.32
CA ALA A 19 -41.70 -30.31 -44.14
C ALA A 19 -42.11 -30.38 -42.66
N SER A 20 -43.21 -29.79 -42.21
CA SER A 20 -44.54 -29.78 -42.83
C SER A 20 -45.42 -28.59 -42.39
N THR A 21 -46.46 -28.42 -43.20
CA THR A 21 -47.60 -27.51 -43.16
C THR A 21 -48.34 -27.37 -41.82
N GLY A 22 -48.67 -26.14 -41.44
CA GLY A 22 -49.70 -25.81 -40.45
C GLY A 22 -50.01 -24.31 -40.43
N SER A 23 -51.06 -23.89 -41.11
CA SER A 23 -51.59 -22.51 -41.04
C SER A 23 -52.03 -22.15 -39.62
N PRO A 24 -51.69 -20.97 -39.09
CA PRO A 24 -52.34 -20.42 -37.91
C PRO A 24 -53.61 -19.64 -38.31
N PRO A 25 -54.72 -19.72 -37.55
CA PRO A 25 -55.85 -18.82 -37.76
C PRO A 25 -55.49 -17.42 -37.26
N ALA A 26 -55.85 -16.43 -38.07
CA ALA A 26 -55.81 -15.02 -37.69
C ALA A 26 -56.80 -14.74 -36.55
N VAL A 27 -56.30 -14.20 -35.44
CA VAL A 27 -57.11 -13.50 -34.44
C VAL A 27 -56.67 -12.04 -34.43
N GLN A 28 -57.65 -11.17 -34.63
CA GLN A 28 -57.56 -9.71 -34.71
C GLN A 28 -57.17 -9.05 -33.37
N PRO A 29 -56.76 -7.76 -33.39
CA PRO A 29 -56.08 -7.14 -32.26
C PRO A 29 -57.07 -6.72 -31.17
N THR A 30 -56.82 -7.17 -29.95
CA THR A 30 -57.48 -6.63 -28.75
C THR A 30 -56.45 -5.82 -27.97
N THR A 31 -56.62 -4.50 -27.98
CA THR A 31 -55.94 -3.57 -27.07
C THR A 31 -56.18 -3.97 -25.61
N ALA A 32 -55.10 -4.24 -24.89
CA ALA A 32 -55.02 -4.08 -23.43
C ALA A 32 -53.57 -3.71 -23.05
N THR A 33 -53.42 -2.44 -22.75
CA THR A 33 -52.26 -1.74 -22.18
C THR A 33 -51.69 -2.45 -20.94
N THR A 34 -50.38 -2.24 -20.73
CA THR A 34 -49.65 -2.18 -19.44
C THR A 34 -49.05 -3.48 -18.86
N VAL A 35 -47.97 -3.98 -19.47
CA VAL A 35 -46.87 -4.66 -18.71
C VAL A 35 -45.48 -4.10 -19.11
N THR A 36 -45.33 -3.51 -20.29
CA THR A 36 -44.04 -2.98 -20.79
C THR A 36 -43.54 -1.75 -20.02
N ALA A 37 -44.42 -0.90 -19.50
CA ALA A 37 -44.01 0.32 -18.80
C ALA A 37 -43.30 0.07 -17.46
N ALA A 38 -43.61 -1.03 -16.77
CA ALA A 38 -43.03 -1.31 -15.46
C ALA A 38 -41.58 -1.80 -15.55
N VAL A 39 -41.25 -2.62 -16.56
CA VAL A 39 -39.90 -3.17 -16.75
C VAL A 39 -38.94 -2.10 -17.26
N ASP A 40 -39.35 -1.27 -18.21
CA ASP A 40 -38.51 -0.19 -18.74
C ASP A 40 -38.21 0.87 -17.66
N THR A 41 -39.20 1.19 -16.81
CA THR A 41 -39.00 2.18 -15.73
C THR A 41 -38.08 1.64 -14.64
N VAL A 42 -38.15 0.34 -14.30
CA VAL A 42 -37.27 -0.28 -13.29
C VAL A 42 -35.83 -0.34 -13.80
N VAL A 43 -35.58 -0.83 -15.02
CA VAL A 43 -34.24 -0.87 -15.61
C VAL A 43 -33.64 0.54 -15.75
N GLN A 44 -34.46 1.51 -16.15
CA GLN A 44 -34.03 2.91 -16.25
C GLN A 44 -33.74 3.53 -14.87
N THR A 45 -34.54 3.22 -13.85
CA THR A 45 -34.30 3.68 -12.47
C THR A 45 -33.03 3.07 -11.90
N ASP A 46 -32.80 1.77 -12.09
CA ASP A 46 -31.59 1.08 -11.65
C ASP A 46 -30.34 1.65 -12.36
N THR A 47 -30.44 1.91 -13.67
CA THR A 47 -29.34 2.53 -14.45
C THR A 47 -29.04 3.94 -13.95
N ILE A 48 -30.05 4.77 -13.70
CA ILE A 48 -29.88 6.13 -13.15
C ILE A 48 -29.26 6.09 -11.74
N VAL A 49 -29.60 5.10 -10.91
CA VAL A 49 -29.02 4.93 -9.57
C VAL A 49 -27.54 4.54 -9.67
N VAL A 50 -27.19 3.59 -10.52
CA VAL A 50 -25.80 3.17 -10.74
C VAL A 50 -24.97 4.31 -11.32
N GLU A 51 -25.49 5.04 -12.32
CA GLU A 51 -24.82 6.22 -12.87
C GLU A 51 -24.58 7.28 -11.78
N ARG A 52 -25.59 7.57 -10.94
CA ARG A 52 -25.42 8.51 -9.83
C ARG A 52 -24.35 8.04 -8.84
N GLN A 53 -24.37 6.77 -8.45
CA GLN A 53 -23.36 6.20 -7.54
C GLN A 53 -21.96 6.28 -8.15
N ASN A 54 -21.81 5.98 -9.44
CA ASN A 54 -20.53 6.11 -10.14
C ASN A 54 -20.03 7.56 -10.13
N THR A 55 -20.89 8.54 -10.42
CA THR A 55 -20.49 9.96 -10.34
C THR A 55 -20.10 10.39 -8.92
N GLU A 56 -20.74 9.85 -7.89
CA GLU A 56 -20.40 10.14 -6.49
C GLU A 56 -19.06 9.52 -6.10
N LEU A 57 -18.79 8.29 -6.54
CA LEU A 57 -17.52 7.60 -6.34
C LEU A 57 -16.39 8.35 -7.05
N GLU A 58 -16.57 8.74 -8.31
CA GLU A 58 -15.60 9.55 -9.06
C GLU A 58 -15.31 10.88 -8.34
N ALA A 59 -16.34 11.57 -7.87
CA ALA A 59 -16.17 12.80 -7.10
C ALA A 59 -15.44 12.55 -5.76
N ARG A 60 -15.65 11.41 -5.12
CA ARG A 60 -14.93 11.02 -3.89
C ARG A 60 -13.46 10.70 -4.17
N VAL A 61 -13.17 9.98 -5.25
CA VAL A 61 -11.79 9.68 -5.69
C VAL A 61 -11.04 10.97 -5.98
N ALA A 62 -11.62 11.90 -6.76
CA ALA A 62 -10.99 13.19 -7.05
C ALA A 62 -10.66 13.99 -5.78
N ARG A 63 -11.56 14.00 -4.78
CA ARG A 63 -11.29 14.64 -3.48
C ARG A 63 -10.14 13.96 -2.72
N LEU A 64 -10.10 12.63 -2.74
CA LEU A 64 -9.03 11.86 -2.09
C LEU A 64 -7.68 12.11 -2.77
N GLU A 65 -7.63 12.18 -4.10
CA GLU A 65 -6.42 12.51 -4.86
C GLU A 65 -5.89 13.89 -4.50
N ILE A 66 -6.76 14.90 -4.41
CA ILE A 66 -6.37 16.25 -3.99
C ILE A 66 -5.81 16.23 -2.56
N MET A 67 -6.45 15.52 -1.63
CA MET A 67 -5.93 15.39 -0.26
C MET A 67 -4.58 14.67 -0.22
N LEU A 68 -4.36 13.65 -1.05
CA LEU A 68 -3.06 12.97 -1.15
C LEU A 68 -1.98 13.93 -1.65
N LEU A 69 -2.27 14.78 -2.64
CA LEU A 69 -1.34 15.79 -3.13
C LEU A 69 -0.97 16.79 -2.01
N GLU A 70 -1.93 17.28 -1.23
CA GLU A 70 -1.67 18.15 -0.09
C GLU A 70 -0.79 17.47 0.96
N ARG A 71 -1.10 16.21 1.31
CA ARG A 71 -0.33 15.45 2.30
C ARG A 71 1.09 15.19 1.83
N ASN A 72 1.28 14.87 0.55
CA ASN A 72 2.61 14.68 -0.04
C ASN A 72 3.42 15.98 0.00
N ALA A 73 2.82 17.11 -0.36
CA ALA A 73 3.49 18.42 -0.25
C ALA A 73 3.90 18.74 1.20
N ARG A 74 3.04 18.41 2.17
CA ARG A 74 3.38 18.58 3.59
C ARG A 74 4.51 17.65 4.05
N ILE A 75 4.56 16.41 3.58
CA ILE A 75 5.68 15.50 3.87
C ILE A 75 6.98 16.11 3.36
N VAL A 76 7.00 16.63 2.12
CA VAL A 76 8.18 17.28 1.55
C VAL A 76 8.63 18.49 2.39
N ASP A 77 7.72 19.37 2.77
CA ASP A 77 8.02 20.53 3.62
C ASP A 77 8.60 20.14 5.00
N LEU A 78 7.99 19.15 5.65
CA LEU A 78 8.47 18.62 6.92
C LEU A 78 9.86 17.99 6.78
N THR A 79 10.12 17.22 5.72
CA THR A 79 11.44 16.64 5.47
C THR A 79 12.51 17.71 5.23
N GLY A 80 12.16 18.80 4.54
CA GLY A 80 13.06 19.96 4.36
C GLY A 80 13.40 20.63 5.68
N THR A 81 12.39 20.89 6.51
CA THR A 81 12.58 21.49 7.85
C THR A 81 13.46 20.60 8.74
N LEU A 82 13.26 19.27 8.71
CA LEU A 82 14.10 18.32 9.44
C LEU A 82 15.56 18.33 8.94
N ALA A 83 15.79 18.45 7.64
CA ALA A 83 17.13 18.54 7.08
C ALA A 83 17.86 19.83 7.51
N GLU A 84 17.17 20.98 7.49
CA GLU A 84 17.71 22.26 7.94
C GLU A 84 18.11 22.23 9.41
N THR A 85 17.19 21.81 10.28
CA THR A 85 17.42 21.70 11.73
C THR A 85 18.57 20.74 12.05
N ARG A 86 18.65 19.61 11.34
CA ARG A 86 19.77 18.67 11.45
C ARG A 86 21.11 19.34 11.08
N GLN A 87 21.14 20.13 10.01
CA GLN A 87 22.36 20.84 9.62
C GLN A 87 22.79 21.86 10.68
N GLU A 88 21.84 22.53 11.35
CA GLU A 88 22.14 23.42 12.47
C GLU A 88 22.76 22.69 13.67
N VAL A 89 22.25 21.50 14.02
CA VAL A 89 22.83 20.64 15.06
C VAL A 89 24.29 20.30 14.71
N VAL A 90 24.54 19.87 13.47
CA VAL A 90 25.90 19.53 12.99
C VAL A 90 26.83 20.74 13.06
N ARG A 91 26.37 21.94 12.64
CA ARG A 91 27.14 23.19 12.75
C ARG A 91 27.47 23.54 14.20
N ASN A 92 26.53 23.34 15.12
CA ASN A 92 26.75 23.61 16.54
C ASN A 92 27.73 22.61 17.16
N LEU A 93 27.66 21.33 16.80
CA LEU A 93 28.64 20.31 17.21
C LEU A 93 30.06 20.66 16.74
N ALA A 94 30.20 21.24 15.54
CA ALA A 94 31.47 21.74 15.04
C ALA A 94 32.03 22.87 15.94
N LYS A 95 31.19 23.84 16.29
CA LYS A 95 31.58 24.99 17.14
C LYS A 95 31.98 24.57 18.54
N LEU A 96 31.30 23.56 19.09
CA LEU A 96 31.52 23.09 20.45
C LEU A 96 32.72 22.15 20.59
N GLN A 97 33.40 21.78 19.49
CA GLN A 97 34.47 20.78 19.49
C GLN A 97 34.09 19.56 20.32
N SER A 98 32.93 18.95 20.02
CA SER A 98 32.41 17.83 20.82
C SER A 98 33.48 16.75 20.99
N GLN A 99 33.54 16.12 22.16
CA GLN A 99 34.62 15.20 22.55
C GLN A 99 34.78 13.93 21.69
N ALA A 100 33.97 13.75 20.64
CA ALA A 100 34.11 12.65 19.70
C ALA A 100 35.50 12.69 19.04
N SER A 101 36.23 11.58 19.15
CA SER A 101 37.56 11.48 18.53
C SER A 101 37.44 11.20 17.03
N ARG A 102 38.48 11.56 16.26
CA ARG A 102 38.59 11.18 14.84
C ARG A 102 38.43 9.67 14.63
N ALA A 103 39.01 8.86 15.52
CA ALA A 103 38.92 7.40 15.42
C ALA A 103 37.49 6.89 15.62
N GLU A 104 36.78 7.46 16.59
CA GLU A 104 35.39 7.13 16.89
C GLU A 104 34.45 7.51 15.73
N ALA A 105 34.60 8.73 15.20
CA ALA A 105 33.82 9.18 14.05
C ALA A 105 34.07 8.31 12.80
N ALA A 106 35.33 7.93 12.54
CA ALA A 106 35.68 7.02 11.45
C ALA A 106 35.05 5.63 11.63
N SER A 107 35.09 5.09 12.85
CA SER A 107 34.45 3.82 13.18
C SER A 107 32.95 3.88 12.97
N GLY A 108 32.30 4.94 13.47
CA GLY A 108 30.86 5.13 13.31
C GLY A 108 30.45 5.18 11.83
N LEU A 109 31.18 5.93 10.99
CA LEU A 109 30.91 6.01 9.55
C LEU A 109 31.06 4.65 8.87
N ALA A 110 32.10 3.89 9.21
CA ALA A 110 32.31 2.55 8.65
C ALA A 110 31.19 1.57 9.06
N GLU A 111 30.74 1.62 10.32
CA GLU A 111 29.61 0.81 10.78
C GLU A 111 28.30 1.18 10.07
N ALA A 112 28.05 2.47 9.87
CA ALA A 112 26.90 2.95 9.13
C ALA A 112 26.92 2.50 7.67
N GLU A 113 28.10 2.53 7.03
CA GLU A 113 28.29 2.03 5.66
C GLU A 113 28.01 0.51 5.58
N ILE A 114 28.54 -0.28 6.52
CA ILE A 114 28.27 -1.72 6.57
C ILE A 114 26.78 -2.00 6.76
N ALA A 115 26.10 -1.23 7.62
CA ALA A 115 24.65 -1.36 7.81
C ALA A 115 23.91 -1.11 6.49
N LEU A 116 24.25 -0.04 5.76
CA LEU A 116 23.68 0.27 4.46
C LEU A 116 23.98 -0.81 3.40
N GLN A 117 25.22 -1.31 3.33
CA GLN A 117 25.58 -2.41 2.42
C GLN A 117 24.79 -3.68 2.71
N SER A 118 24.52 -3.97 3.99
CA SER A 118 23.74 -5.14 4.39
C SER A 118 22.29 -5.09 3.87
N ILE A 119 21.73 -3.87 3.76
CA ILE A 119 20.36 -3.61 3.30
C ILE A 119 20.31 -3.49 1.79
N ALA A 120 21.31 -2.86 1.16
CA ALA A 120 21.39 -2.69 -0.29
C ALA A 120 21.38 -4.02 -1.07
N ARG A 121 21.76 -5.13 -0.41
CA ARG A 121 21.69 -6.49 -0.96
C ARG A 121 20.29 -7.10 -0.93
N MET A 122 19.34 -6.49 -0.23
CA MET A 122 17.96 -6.93 -0.12
C MET A 122 17.15 -6.32 -1.27
N SER A 123 16.25 -7.11 -1.87
CA SER A 123 15.36 -6.63 -2.92
C SER A 123 14.42 -5.53 -2.41
N GLY A 124 14.21 -4.48 -3.19
CA GLY A 124 13.32 -3.35 -2.82
C GLY A 124 13.91 -2.36 -1.82
N ALA A 125 15.16 -2.54 -1.38
CA ALA A 125 15.82 -1.66 -0.43
C ALA A 125 15.93 -0.20 -0.93
N GLN A 126 16.27 -0.02 -2.21
CA GLN A 126 16.51 1.28 -2.83
C GLN A 126 15.24 2.12 -2.98
N GLU A 127 14.06 1.50 -2.91
CA GLU A 127 12.77 2.19 -3.02
C GLU A 127 12.27 2.75 -1.68
N LEU A 128 12.90 2.36 -0.57
CA LEU A 128 12.50 2.82 0.77
C LEU A 128 13.01 4.24 1.06
N PRO A 129 12.15 5.15 1.57
CA PRO A 129 12.58 6.49 1.99
C PRO A 129 13.72 6.44 3.02
N SER A 130 13.63 5.52 3.98
CA SER A 130 14.66 5.31 5.02
C SER A 130 16.03 4.93 4.45
N TYR A 131 16.08 4.28 3.29
CA TYR A 131 17.34 3.98 2.62
C TYR A 131 17.95 5.25 2.04
N SER A 132 17.17 6.04 1.29
CA SER A 132 17.65 7.32 0.74
C SER A 132 18.09 8.30 1.83
N GLU A 133 17.34 8.41 2.94
CA GLU A 133 17.70 9.26 4.08
C GLU A 133 18.99 8.78 4.76
N ALA A 134 19.16 7.48 4.96
CA ALA A 134 20.39 6.92 5.51
C ALA A 134 21.60 7.18 4.62
N THR A 135 21.45 7.07 3.29
CA THR A 135 22.53 7.39 2.35
C THR A 135 22.91 8.86 2.37
N ALA A 136 21.93 9.77 2.42
CA ALA A 136 22.17 11.21 2.52
C ALA A 136 22.87 11.58 3.84
N ALA A 137 22.42 11.00 4.97
CA ALA A 137 23.06 11.20 6.27
C ALA A 137 24.52 10.70 6.29
N LEU A 138 24.80 9.55 5.65
CA LEU A 138 26.16 9.03 5.53
C LEU A 138 27.05 9.96 4.70
N GLU A 139 26.54 10.47 3.57
CA GLU A 139 27.26 11.42 2.73
C GLU A 139 27.59 12.70 3.50
N GLU A 140 26.61 13.30 4.18
CA GLU A 140 26.84 14.48 5.01
C GLU A 140 27.77 14.21 6.18
N GLY A 141 27.73 13.01 6.76
CA GLY A 141 28.65 12.56 7.79
C GLY A 141 30.09 12.50 7.29
N SER A 142 30.28 12.03 6.05
CA SER A 142 31.59 12.00 5.39
C SER A 142 32.13 13.40 5.12
N GLN A 143 31.27 14.33 4.70
CA GLN A 143 31.63 15.74 4.51
C GLN A 143 32.01 16.42 5.84
N ALA A 144 31.24 16.16 6.90
CA ALA A 144 31.56 16.64 8.25
C ALA A 144 32.89 16.08 8.76
N PHE A 145 33.19 14.81 8.50
CA PHE A 145 34.47 14.19 8.85
C PHE A 145 35.65 14.83 8.11
N ALA A 146 35.48 15.10 6.81
CA ALA A 146 36.49 15.79 5.99
C ALA A 146 36.73 17.22 6.47
N ALA A 147 35.70 17.88 7.00
CA ALA A 147 35.79 19.20 7.64
C ALA A 147 36.29 19.17 9.09
N GLU A 148 36.81 18.02 9.56
CA GLU A 148 37.29 17.79 10.94
C GLU A 148 36.21 17.99 12.03
N ASN A 149 34.94 18.03 11.65
CA ASN A 149 33.80 18.03 12.57
C ASN A 149 33.45 16.59 12.97
N PHE A 150 34.31 15.98 13.79
CA PHE A 150 34.15 14.59 14.22
C PHE A 150 32.86 14.36 15.03
N GLY A 151 32.40 15.37 15.76
CA GLY A 151 31.11 15.36 16.45
C GLY A 151 29.92 15.22 15.53
N GLY A 152 29.85 16.11 14.54
CA GLY A 152 28.83 16.07 13.51
C GLY A 152 28.89 14.77 12.69
N ALA A 153 30.09 14.32 12.35
CA ALA A 153 30.29 13.06 11.64
C ALA A 153 29.77 11.85 12.43
N LEU A 154 30.10 11.76 13.73
CA LEU A 154 29.62 10.68 14.58
C LEU A 154 28.10 10.72 14.76
N TYR A 155 27.52 11.91 14.97
CA TYR A 155 26.08 12.10 15.05
C TYR A 155 25.37 11.60 13.77
N LEU A 156 25.85 12.02 12.60
CA LEU A 156 25.27 11.61 11.32
C LEU A 156 25.47 10.12 11.04
N ALA A 157 26.60 9.55 11.43
CA ALA A 157 26.85 8.12 11.33
C ALA A 157 25.87 7.30 12.18
N THR A 158 25.64 7.71 13.44
CA THR A 158 24.66 7.02 14.32
C THR A 158 23.24 7.14 13.77
N GLN A 159 22.88 8.29 13.20
CA GLN A 159 21.60 8.49 12.54
C GLN A 159 21.45 7.62 11.27
N ALA A 160 22.46 7.57 10.40
CA ALA A 160 22.44 6.71 9.22
C ALA A 160 22.29 5.22 9.59
N ARG A 161 22.97 4.79 10.66
CA ARG A 161 22.86 3.42 11.19
C ARG A 161 21.46 3.11 11.73
N SER A 162 20.82 4.03 12.44
CA SER A 162 19.45 3.81 12.97
C SER A 162 18.40 3.78 11.87
N LEU A 163 18.54 4.64 10.85
CA LEU A 163 17.71 4.63 9.65
C LEU A 163 17.89 3.32 8.87
N ALA A 164 19.14 2.86 8.70
CA ALA A 164 19.45 1.57 8.12
C ALA A 164 18.79 0.42 8.91
N ALA A 165 18.94 0.38 10.24
CA ALA A 165 18.29 -0.64 11.07
C ALA A 165 16.75 -0.63 10.93
N SER A 166 16.16 0.55 10.80
CA SER A 166 14.72 0.71 10.56
C SER A 166 14.30 0.25 9.16
N ALA A 167 15.14 0.46 8.14
CA ALA A 167 14.90 -0.06 6.80
C ALA A 167 15.00 -1.60 6.78
N ARG A 168 15.99 -2.16 7.47
CA ARG A 168 16.17 -3.61 7.64
C ARG A 168 14.92 -4.25 8.24
N SER A 169 14.37 -3.69 9.32
CA SER A 169 13.17 -4.25 9.97
C SER A 169 11.90 -4.15 9.13
N ARG A 170 11.87 -3.27 8.11
CA ARG A 170 10.77 -3.18 7.14
C ARG A 170 10.91 -4.22 6.03
N LEU A 171 12.13 -4.49 5.56
CA LEU A 171 12.40 -5.46 4.51
C LEU A 171 12.43 -6.90 5.04
N ASP A 172 12.78 -7.07 6.30
CA ASP A 172 12.76 -8.34 7.03
C ASP A 172 11.82 -8.22 8.23
N PRO A 173 10.49 -8.17 8.01
CA PRO A 173 9.53 -8.05 9.09
C PRO A 173 9.48 -9.28 10.01
N GLY A 174 10.15 -10.38 9.67
CA GLY A 174 9.85 -11.69 10.23
C GLY A 174 8.52 -12.17 9.68
N SER A 175 8.54 -13.19 8.83
CA SER A 175 7.35 -13.97 8.48
C SER A 175 6.11 -13.20 8.00
N ALA A 176 6.24 -12.16 7.16
CA ALA A 176 5.15 -11.85 6.24
C ALA A 176 4.99 -13.08 5.31
N GLY A 177 4.26 -14.09 5.78
CA GLY A 177 4.05 -15.35 5.07
C GLY A 177 3.67 -15.07 3.61
N GLU A 178 4.08 -15.97 2.72
CA GLU A 178 3.97 -15.88 1.26
C GLU A 178 2.82 -14.97 0.80
N LEU A 179 3.15 -13.81 0.21
CA LEU A 179 2.16 -12.83 -0.24
C LEU A 179 1.18 -13.50 -1.19
N ARG A 180 -0.11 -13.31 -0.94
CA ARG A 180 -1.15 -13.84 -1.81
C ARG A 180 -1.20 -13.02 -3.12
N PRO A 181 -1.62 -13.61 -4.24
CA PRO A 181 -1.86 -12.84 -5.46
C PRO A 181 -2.85 -11.70 -5.20
N GLY A 182 -2.49 -10.47 -5.58
CA GLY A 182 -3.31 -9.27 -5.35
C GLY A 182 -3.08 -8.57 -4.01
N GLU A 183 -2.31 -9.17 -3.09
CA GLU A 183 -1.95 -8.56 -1.82
C GLU A 183 -0.91 -7.44 -2.01
N THR A 184 -1.20 -6.26 -1.47
CA THR A 184 -0.29 -5.11 -1.48
C THR A 184 0.22 -4.86 -0.07
N VAL A 185 1.54 -4.87 0.09
CA VAL A 185 2.19 -4.57 1.39
C VAL A 185 2.11 -3.08 1.66
N PHE A 186 1.83 -2.67 2.89
CA PHE A 186 1.94 -1.26 3.25
C PHE A 186 3.41 -0.81 3.19
N ALA A 187 3.67 0.39 2.68
CA ALA A 187 5.02 0.97 2.64
C ALA A 187 5.65 1.14 4.05
N THR A 188 4.81 1.20 5.08
CA THR A 188 5.19 1.11 6.48
C THR A 188 4.16 0.27 7.23
N ARG A 189 4.61 -0.46 8.26
CA ARG A 189 3.69 -1.05 9.24
C ARG A 189 2.77 0.06 9.79
N VAL A 190 1.47 -0.15 9.68
CA VAL A 190 0.47 0.87 10.05
C VAL A 190 -0.02 0.56 11.46
N PRO A 191 0.22 1.43 12.47
CA PRO A 191 -0.37 1.24 13.78
C PRO A 191 -1.88 1.46 13.70
N LEU A 192 -2.62 0.43 14.01
CA LEU A 192 -4.07 0.40 13.98
C LEU A 192 -4.62 0.07 15.36
N ARG A 193 -5.92 0.25 15.51
CA ARG A 193 -6.70 -0.33 16.59
C ARG A 193 -8.05 -0.76 16.09
N THR A 194 -8.66 -1.74 16.74
CA THR A 194 -10.08 -2.03 16.51
C THR A 194 -10.93 -0.82 16.91
N ILE A 195 -12.08 -0.66 16.26
CA ILE A 195 -13.07 0.36 16.63
C ILE A 195 -13.67 0.07 18.03
N ASP A 196 -14.64 0.87 18.47
CA ASP A 196 -15.32 0.70 19.77
C ASP A 196 -16.27 -0.52 19.82
N GLN A 197 -15.93 -1.59 19.11
CA GLN A 197 -16.67 -2.86 19.02
C GLN A 197 -15.69 -4.02 18.83
N ARG A 198 -16.14 -5.25 19.17
CA ARG A 198 -15.36 -6.47 18.96
C ARG A 198 -15.18 -6.74 17.47
N ALA A 199 -14.02 -7.23 17.08
CA ALA A 199 -13.69 -7.50 15.69
C ALA A 199 -13.18 -8.93 15.50
N ASN A 200 -13.69 -9.61 14.48
CA ASN A 200 -13.24 -10.96 14.13
C ASN A 200 -12.00 -10.88 13.24
N VAL A 201 -11.00 -11.67 13.59
CA VAL A 201 -9.80 -11.92 12.80
C VAL A 201 -9.96 -13.29 12.15
N ARG A 202 -9.70 -13.37 10.85
CA ARG A 202 -9.94 -14.57 10.02
C ARG A 202 -8.65 -15.13 9.42
N GLN A 203 -8.69 -16.40 9.03
CA GLN A 203 -7.56 -17.09 8.38
C GLN A 203 -7.19 -16.52 7.00
N GLY A 204 -8.12 -15.83 6.36
CA GLY A 204 -7.95 -15.28 5.02
C GLY A 204 -8.89 -14.10 4.79
N PRO A 205 -8.66 -13.33 3.71
CA PRO A 205 -9.49 -12.22 3.33
C PRO A 205 -10.82 -12.74 2.77
N GLY A 206 -11.90 -12.62 3.54
CA GLY A 206 -13.22 -13.08 3.12
C GLY A 206 -14.06 -13.64 4.26
N LEU A 207 -15.37 -13.79 4.00
CA LEU A 207 -16.31 -14.31 4.99
C LEU A 207 -16.32 -15.85 5.05
N GLU A 208 -15.87 -16.49 3.97
CA GLU A 208 -15.70 -17.93 3.80
C GLU A 208 -14.55 -18.51 4.65
N HIS A 209 -13.61 -17.66 5.06
CA HIS A 209 -12.50 -18.05 5.91
C HIS A 209 -12.91 -18.09 7.38
N GLY A 210 -12.51 -19.14 8.10
CA GLY A 210 -12.81 -19.31 9.53
C GLY A 210 -12.22 -18.20 10.41
N VAL A 211 -12.90 -17.90 11.53
CA VAL A 211 -12.43 -16.95 12.56
C VAL A 211 -11.35 -17.63 13.40
N VAL A 212 -10.18 -16.99 13.51
CA VAL A 212 -9.05 -17.48 14.33
C VAL A 212 -8.98 -16.80 15.69
N ALA A 213 -9.45 -15.56 15.77
CA ALA A 213 -9.47 -14.78 16.99
C ALA A 213 -10.59 -13.74 16.93
N THR A 214 -11.02 -13.27 18.09
CA THR A 214 -11.94 -12.14 18.23
C THR A 214 -11.27 -11.13 19.16
N LEU A 215 -10.88 -10.00 18.60
CA LEU A 215 -10.28 -8.89 19.34
C LEU A 215 -11.37 -8.07 20.02
N ASP A 216 -11.05 -7.52 21.18
CA ASP A 216 -11.95 -6.63 21.89
C ASP A 216 -11.95 -5.22 21.27
N ALA A 217 -12.76 -4.32 21.83
CA ALA A 217 -12.84 -2.94 21.38
C ALA A 217 -11.52 -2.20 21.71
N ALA A 218 -11.11 -1.29 20.83
CA ALA A 218 -9.90 -0.48 20.98
C ALA A 218 -8.58 -1.26 21.18
N THR A 219 -8.53 -2.55 20.79
CA THR A 219 -7.33 -3.38 20.85
C THR A 219 -6.29 -2.91 19.82
N PRO A 220 -5.05 -2.62 20.22
CA PRO A 220 -3.99 -2.21 19.30
C PRO A 220 -3.52 -3.38 18.43
N VAL A 221 -3.34 -3.13 17.14
CA VAL A 221 -2.82 -4.09 16.17
C VAL A 221 -1.92 -3.38 15.16
N VAL A 222 -1.15 -4.14 14.38
CA VAL A 222 -0.27 -3.60 13.33
C VAL A 222 -0.73 -4.10 11.98
N GLY A 223 -1.10 -3.20 11.07
CA GLY A 223 -1.39 -3.52 9.67
C GLY A 223 -0.11 -3.79 8.89
N GLN A 224 -0.05 -4.93 8.22
CA GLN A 224 1.10 -5.39 7.42
C GLN A 224 0.86 -5.23 5.91
N SER A 225 -0.31 -5.65 5.43
CA SER A 225 -0.71 -5.62 4.01
C SER A 225 -2.22 -5.52 3.88
N TYR A 226 -2.72 -5.35 2.66
CA TYR A 226 -4.14 -5.34 2.35
C TYR A 226 -4.44 -5.98 1.00
N THR A 227 -5.66 -6.50 0.86
CA THR A 227 -6.25 -6.93 -0.41
C THR A 227 -7.74 -6.63 -0.37
N ASP A 228 -8.27 -6.04 -1.44
CA ASP A 228 -9.65 -5.57 -1.51
C ASP A 228 -10.03 -4.71 -0.28
N GLU A 229 -10.93 -5.23 0.55
CA GLU A 229 -11.45 -4.61 1.76
C GLU A 229 -10.87 -5.21 3.06
N TRP A 230 -9.85 -6.05 2.95
CA TRP A 230 -9.26 -6.79 4.06
C TRP A 230 -7.85 -6.32 4.35
N VAL A 231 -7.56 -6.18 5.63
CA VAL A 231 -6.25 -5.79 6.16
C VAL A 231 -5.65 -6.98 6.88
N ARG A 232 -4.43 -7.37 6.50
CA ARG A 232 -3.64 -8.33 7.27
C ARG A 232 -3.03 -7.62 8.46
N ILE A 233 -3.27 -8.15 9.64
CA ILE A 233 -2.81 -7.59 10.90
C ILE A 233 -2.00 -8.60 11.70
N GLU A 234 -1.19 -8.05 12.60
CA GLU A 234 -0.48 -8.76 13.66
C GLU A 234 -0.89 -8.13 15.00
N ASP A 235 -1.28 -8.95 15.97
CA ASP A 235 -1.56 -8.48 17.33
C ASP A 235 -0.30 -8.46 18.22
N ASP A 236 -0.44 -8.06 19.48
CA ASP A 236 0.67 -7.98 20.44
C ASP A 236 1.20 -9.35 20.89
N GLU A 237 0.41 -10.41 20.71
CA GLU A 237 0.82 -11.80 20.92
C GLU A 237 1.54 -12.40 19.69
N GLY A 238 1.70 -11.63 18.61
CA GLY A 238 2.31 -12.07 17.35
C GLY A 238 1.40 -12.98 16.52
N ARG A 239 0.10 -13.01 16.80
CA ARG A 239 -0.87 -13.75 16.00
C ARG A 239 -1.24 -12.93 14.77
N GLU A 240 -1.18 -13.58 13.62
CA GLU A 240 -1.55 -12.97 12.35
C GLU A 240 -2.96 -13.36 11.89
N GLY A 241 -3.60 -12.46 11.15
CA GLY A 241 -4.82 -12.79 10.42
C GLY A 241 -5.41 -11.59 9.68
N TRP A 242 -6.63 -11.76 9.18
CA TRP A 242 -7.31 -10.80 8.33
C TRP A 242 -8.50 -10.18 9.03
N ILE A 243 -8.59 -8.85 8.99
CA ILE A 243 -9.68 -8.06 9.56
C ILE A 243 -10.26 -7.15 8.47
N PHE A 244 -11.58 -6.96 8.49
CA PHE A 244 -12.26 -6.10 7.52
C PHE A 244 -11.95 -4.62 7.81
N HIS A 245 -11.66 -3.81 6.79
CA HIS A 245 -11.08 -2.46 6.97
C HIS A 245 -11.93 -1.53 7.83
N THR A 246 -13.26 -1.65 7.81
CA THR A 246 -14.15 -0.79 8.61
C THR A 246 -14.13 -1.10 10.10
N LEU A 247 -13.56 -2.24 10.51
CA LEU A 247 -13.43 -2.65 11.91
C LEU A 247 -12.12 -2.17 12.55
N VAL A 248 -11.26 -1.53 11.76
CA VAL A 248 -10.00 -0.95 12.23
C VAL A 248 -9.92 0.53 11.87
N MET A 249 -9.16 1.26 12.67
CA MET A 249 -8.86 2.66 12.39
C MET A 249 -7.41 2.97 12.71
N ALA A 250 -6.89 4.03 12.09
CA ALA A 250 -5.57 4.55 12.41
C ALA A 250 -5.49 4.89 13.90
N ARG A 251 -4.47 4.35 14.56
CA ARG A 251 -4.17 4.72 15.93
C ARG A 251 -3.42 6.06 15.89
N SER A 252 -4.06 7.11 16.38
CA SER A 252 -3.36 8.36 16.66
C SER A 252 -2.19 8.08 17.62
N PRO A 253 -0.99 8.62 17.37
CA PRO A 253 0.15 8.47 18.27
C PRO A 253 -0.11 9.09 19.64
#